data_AF-A0A5U0QQ85-F1
#
_entry.id   AF-A0A5U0QQ85-F1
#
_cell.length_a   1.000
_cell.length_b   1.000
_cell.length_c   1.000
_cell.angle_alpha   90.00
_cell.angle_beta   90.00
_cell.angle_gamma   90.00
#
_symmetry.space_group_name_H-M   'P 1'
#
loop_
_entity.id
_entity.type
_entity.pdbx_description
1 polymer ?
#
loop_
_entity_poly.entity_id
_entity_poly.type
_entity_poly.pdbx_seq_one_letter_code
_entity_poly.pdbx_strand_id
1 'polypeptide(L)'
;MQTGKKLKYGLSAAMLALIAAGAGAPQLFDQFISEKEGNTLVSYSDNGGIWTICRGVTRIDGKPVVKGQRLTQSQCDHYNAIERDKALAWVNKNIHVPLTEPQKVGIASFCPYNIGPGKCLPSTFYRKLNAGDRKGACAEIR
;
A
#
# COMPACT_ATOMS: atom_id res chain seq x y z
N MET A 1 -26.91 -0.75 -31.85
CA MET A 1 -26.49 -1.24 -30.52
C MET A 1 -25.05 -0.79 -30.27
N GLN A 2 -24.85 0.26 -29.48
CA GLN A 2 -23.51 0.63 -29.03
C GLN A 2 -23.10 -0.34 -27.92
N THR A 3 -22.09 -1.16 -28.18
CA THR A 3 -21.43 -1.98 -27.17
C THR A 3 -20.76 -1.05 -26.17
N GLY A 4 -21.35 -0.92 -24.99
CA GLY A 4 -20.76 -0.15 -23.89
C GLY A 4 -19.34 -0.61 -23.63
N LYS A 5 -18.37 0.31 -23.74
CA LYS A 5 -17.01 0.10 -23.22
C LYS A 5 -17.17 -0.38 -21.77
N LYS A 6 -16.82 -1.64 -21.48
CA LYS A 6 -16.67 -2.09 -20.10
C LYS A 6 -15.74 -1.07 -19.42
N LEU A 7 -16.21 -0.41 -18.36
CA LEU A 7 -15.32 0.34 -17.50
C LEU A 7 -14.22 -0.64 -17.08
N LYS A 8 -13.00 -0.42 -17.56
CA LYS A 8 -11.81 -1.05 -16.98
C LYS A 8 -11.59 -0.35 -15.64
N TYR A 9 -12.32 -0.77 -14.62
CA TYR A 9 -12.04 -0.33 -13.27
C TYR A 9 -10.59 -0.70 -12.98
N GLY A 10 -9.77 0.26 -12.55
CA GLY A 10 -8.38 0.01 -12.14
C GLY A 10 -8.23 -0.84 -10.87
N LEU A 11 -9.36 -1.28 -10.30
CA LEU A 11 -9.48 -2.10 -9.10
C LEU A 11 -10.13 -3.44 -9.45
N SER A 12 -9.71 -4.51 -8.77
CA SER A 12 -10.27 -5.85 -8.96
C SER A 12 -11.73 -5.95 -8.50
N ALA A 13 -12.42 -7.00 -8.92
CA ALA A 13 -13.78 -7.30 -8.44
C ALA A 13 -13.82 -7.52 -6.90
N ALA A 14 -12.78 -8.13 -6.33
CA ALA A 14 -12.67 -8.34 -4.88
C ALA A 14 -12.53 -7.01 -4.14
N MET A 15 -11.69 -6.10 -4.64
CA MET A 15 -11.54 -4.77 -4.06
C MET A 15 -12.82 -3.96 -4.16
N LEU A 16 -13.51 -4.00 -5.30
CA LEU A 16 -14.81 -3.33 -5.48
C LEU A 16 -15.88 -3.89 -4.52
N ALA A 17 -15.90 -5.21 -4.30
CA ALA A 17 -16.82 -5.84 -3.36
C ALA A 17 -16.57 -5.39 -1.92
N LEU A 18 -15.30 -5.32 -1.48
CA LEU A 18 -14.95 -4.81 -0.15
C LEU A 18 -15.37 -3.34 0.04
N ILE A 19 -15.14 -2.50 -0.97
CA ILE A 19 -15.57 -1.10 -0.94
C ILE A 19 -17.09 -1.01 -0.83
N ALA A 20 -17.82 -1.77 -1.64
CA ALA A 20 -19.28 -1.78 -1.62
C ALA A 20 -19.85 -2.29 -0.28
N ALA A 21 -19.13 -3.21 0.39
CA ALA A 21 -19.47 -3.72 1.71
C ALA A 21 -19.09 -2.78 2.87
N GLY A 22 -18.48 -1.62 2.59
CA GLY A 22 -18.06 -0.66 3.61
C GLY A 22 -16.84 -1.09 4.42
N ALA A 23 -15.96 -1.92 3.85
CA ALA A 23 -14.74 -2.36 4.52
C ALA A 23 -13.84 -1.18 4.92
N GLY A 24 -13.18 -1.31 6.07
CA GLY A 24 -12.23 -0.32 6.57
C GLY A 24 -10.89 -0.35 5.84
N ALA A 25 -10.07 0.70 6.01
CA ALA A 25 -8.76 0.81 5.38
C ALA A 25 -7.83 -0.38 5.63
N PRO A 26 -7.78 -1.03 6.81
CA PRO A 26 -6.92 -2.19 6.99
C PRO A 26 -7.24 -3.35 6.02
N GLN A 27 -8.52 -3.71 5.90
CA GLN A 27 -8.97 -4.80 5.01
C GLN A 27 -8.75 -4.44 3.54
N LEU A 28 -9.07 -3.19 3.17
CA LEU A 28 -8.85 -2.67 1.82
C LEU A 28 -7.36 -2.63 1.46
N PHE A 29 -6.49 -2.27 2.41
CA PHE A 29 -5.04 -2.24 2.21
C PHE A 29 -4.49 -3.64 2.01
N ASP A 30 -4.89 -4.60 2.85
CA ASP A 30 -4.43 -5.98 2.72
C ASP A 30 -4.82 -6.59 1.39
N GLN A 31 -6.05 -6.35 0.92
CA GLN A 31 -6.50 -6.78 -0.40
C GLN A 31 -5.65 -6.13 -1.50
N PHE A 32 -5.51 -4.80 -1.46
CA PHE A 32 -4.83 -4.04 -2.50
C PHE A 32 -3.35 -4.44 -2.62
N ILE A 33 -2.62 -4.50 -1.51
CA ILE A 33 -1.20 -4.88 -1.54
C ILE A 33 -1.03 -6.36 -1.91
N SER A 34 -1.93 -7.24 -1.48
CA SER A 34 -1.88 -8.66 -1.90
C SER A 34 -1.94 -8.81 -3.43
N GLU A 35 -2.79 -8.02 -4.09
CA GLU A 35 -2.94 -8.06 -5.55
C GLU A 35 -1.74 -7.45 -6.28
N LYS A 36 -1.02 -6.52 -5.63
CA LYS A 36 0.12 -5.81 -6.24
C LYS A 36 1.46 -6.53 -6.04
N GLU A 37 1.72 -7.02 -4.84
CA GLU A 37 3.05 -7.50 -4.43
C GLU A 37 3.14 -9.04 -4.36
N GLY A 38 2.02 -9.76 -4.37
CA GLY A 38 2.02 -11.21 -4.10
C GLY A 38 2.40 -11.52 -2.65
N ASN A 39 2.80 -12.76 -2.31
CA ASN A 39 3.33 -13.10 -0.98
C ASN A 39 4.30 -14.28 -1.07
N THR A 40 5.57 -14.06 -0.70
CA THR A 40 6.61 -15.10 -0.82
C THR A 40 7.08 -15.58 0.56
N LEU A 41 6.91 -16.87 0.85
CA LEU A 41 7.27 -17.46 2.16
C LEU A 41 8.77 -17.71 2.37
N VAL A 42 9.58 -17.49 1.32
CA VAL A 42 11.03 -17.65 1.34
C VAL A 42 11.65 -16.33 0.90
N SER A 43 12.70 -15.90 1.60
CA SER A 43 13.40 -14.67 1.27
C SER A 43 13.93 -14.69 -0.17
N TYR A 44 13.83 -13.57 -0.86
CA TYR A 44 14.42 -13.31 -2.17
C TYR A 44 15.21 -12.00 -2.12
N SER A 45 16.17 -11.82 -3.05
CA SER A 45 16.84 -10.54 -3.22
C SER A 45 16.02 -9.69 -4.18
N ASP A 46 15.70 -8.45 -3.79
CA ASP A 46 15.12 -7.49 -4.71
C ASP A 46 16.16 -6.91 -5.69
N ASN A 47 15.71 -6.04 -6.60
CA ASN A 47 16.56 -5.38 -7.59
C ASN A 47 17.63 -4.45 -6.96
N GLY A 48 17.46 -4.06 -5.69
CA GLY A 48 18.42 -3.27 -4.92
C GLY A 48 19.42 -4.11 -4.13
N GLY A 49 19.34 -5.45 -4.20
CA GLY A 49 20.19 -6.36 -3.44
C GLY A 49 19.75 -6.55 -1.98
N ILE A 50 18.55 -6.09 -1.60
CA ILE A 50 18.02 -6.23 -0.24
C ILE A 50 17.25 -7.54 -0.15
N TRP A 51 17.52 -8.31 0.90
CA TRP A 51 16.77 -9.52 1.20
C TRP A 51 15.38 -9.16 1.73
N THR A 52 14.37 -9.76 1.11
CA THR A 52 12.97 -9.41 1.27
C THR A 52 12.13 -10.69 1.36
N ILE A 53 11.07 -10.68 2.16
CA ILE A 53 10.15 -11.80 2.35
C ILE A 53 8.70 -11.31 2.47
N CYS A 54 7.73 -12.21 2.40
CA CYS A 54 6.30 -11.93 2.46
C CYS A 54 5.89 -10.91 1.37
N ARG A 55 5.35 -9.75 1.75
CA ARG A 55 4.89 -8.68 0.84
C ARG A 55 5.87 -7.50 0.71
N GLY A 56 7.17 -7.73 0.87
CA GLY A 56 8.15 -6.64 0.89
C GLY A 56 8.78 -6.39 2.27
N VAL A 57 8.62 -7.31 3.22
CA VAL A 57 9.22 -7.18 4.56
C VAL A 57 10.73 -7.37 4.45
N THR A 58 11.49 -6.37 4.86
CA THR A 58 12.98 -6.38 4.84
C THR A 58 13.59 -6.49 6.22
N ARG A 59 12.80 -6.32 7.29
CA ARG A 59 13.23 -6.49 8.68
C ARG A 59 12.19 -7.26 9.49
N ILE A 60 12.66 -8.19 10.31
CA ILE A 60 11.87 -8.98 11.25
C ILE A 60 12.44 -8.73 12.64
N ASP A 61 11.60 -8.27 13.58
CA ASP A 61 12.00 -7.92 14.95
C ASP A 61 13.25 -7.02 15.01
N GLY A 62 13.29 -6.04 14.11
CA GLY A 62 14.39 -5.08 13.99
C GLY A 62 15.65 -5.60 13.28
N LYS A 63 15.74 -6.90 12.96
CA LYS A 63 16.87 -7.51 12.26
C LYS A 63 16.61 -7.59 10.75
N PRO A 64 17.61 -7.34 9.88
CA PRO A 64 17.45 -7.54 8.45
C PRO A 64 17.06 -8.98 8.12
N VAL A 65 16.22 -9.16 7.12
CA VAL A 65 15.95 -10.48 6.53
C VAL A 65 17.25 -11.01 5.91
N VAL A 66 17.46 -12.32 5.98
CA VAL A 66 18.68 -12.96 5.46
C VAL A 66 18.36 -13.99 4.39
N LYS A 67 19.36 -14.32 3.56
CA LYS A 67 19.24 -15.34 2.51
C LYS A 67 18.76 -16.67 3.08
N GLY A 68 17.74 -17.25 2.44
CA GLY A 68 17.17 -18.55 2.78
C GLY A 68 16.22 -18.52 3.97
N GLN A 69 15.95 -17.35 4.56
CA GLN A 69 14.97 -17.22 5.64
C GLN A 69 13.57 -17.62 5.15
N ARG A 70 12.83 -18.32 5.99
CA ARG A 70 11.49 -18.83 5.70
C ARG A 70 10.54 -18.46 6.82
N LEU A 71 9.32 -18.10 6.45
CA LEU A 71 8.21 -17.86 7.36
C LEU A 71 7.01 -18.73 6.97
N THR A 72 6.15 -19.01 7.94
CA THR A 72 4.82 -19.55 7.67
C THR A 72 3.92 -18.46 7.10
N GLN A 73 2.79 -18.86 6.51
CA GLN A 73 1.78 -17.89 6.06
C GLN A 73 1.30 -17.00 7.22
N SER A 74 1.01 -17.58 8.39
CA SER A 74 0.56 -16.82 9.56
C SER A 74 1.61 -15.82 10.08
N GLN A 75 2.90 -16.16 10.00
CA GLN A 75 3.98 -15.22 10.32
C GLN A 75 4.05 -14.09 9.29
N CYS A 76 3.91 -14.39 8.00
CA CYS A 76 3.80 -13.35 6.98
C CYS A 76 2.60 -12.44 7.21
N ASP A 77 1.43 -13.00 7.51
CA ASP A 77 0.23 -12.21 7.79
C ASP A 77 0.44 -11.27 8.98
N HIS A 78 1.13 -11.73 10.02
CA HIS A 78 1.50 -10.91 11.16
C HIS A 78 2.41 -9.73 10.78
N TYR A 79 3.52 -9.98 10.06
CA TYR A 79 4.44 -8.89 9.68
C TYR A 79 3.82 -7.96 8.64
N ASN A 80 3.03 -8.48 7.71
CA ASN A 80 2.29 -7.67 6.73
C ASN A 80 1.30 -6.73 7.44
N ALA A 81 0.62 -7.22 8.49
CA ALA A 81 -0.27 -6.39 9.31
C ALA A 81 0.48 -5.25 10.02
N ILE A 82 1.68 -5.53 10.55
CA ILE A 82 2.53 -4.49 11.16
C ILE A 82 2.88 -3.39 10.16
N GLU A 83 3.31 -3.77 8.94
CA GLU A 83 3.69 -2.79 7.91
C GLU A 83 2.48 -1.99 7.39
N ARG A 84 1.32 -2.65 7.22
CA ARG A 84 0.05 -1.97 6.94
C ARG A 84 -0.28 -0.93 8.00
N ASP A 85 -0.23 -1.32 9.28
CA ASP A 85 -0.63 -0.43 10.37
C ASP A 85 0.30 0.77 10.49
N LYS A 86 1.61 0.59 10.25
CA LYS A 86 2.57 1.69 10.12
C LYS A 86 2.22 2.64 8.96
N ALA A 87 1.91 2.10 7.79
CA ALA A 87 1.55 2.89 6.62
C ALA A 87 0.27 3.71 6.85
N LEU A 88 -0.77 3.10 7.42
CA LEU A 88 -2.03 3.78 7.75
C LEU A 88 -1.85 4.82 8.87
N ALA A 89 -1.07 4.50 9.91
CA ALA A 89 -0.75 5.46 10.96
C ALA A 89 0.02 6.67 10.41
N TRP A 90 0.92 6.45 9.45
CA TRP A 90 1.59 7.55 8.76
C TRP A 90 0.60 8.45 8.03
N VAL A 91 -0.38 7.89 7.31
CA VAL A 91 -1.41 8.68 6.63
C VAL A 91 -2.22 9.50 7.62
N ASN A 92 -2.70 8.87 8.69
CA ASN A 92 -3.50 9.55 9.72
C ASN A 92 -2.75 10.70 10.40
N LYS A 93 -1.43 10.57 10.56
CA LYS A 93 -0.58 11.62 11.16
C LYS A 93 -0.31 12.78 10.21
N ASN A 94 -0.11 12.49 8.92
CA ASN A 94 0.50 13.45 7.99
C ASN A 94 -0.48 14.03 6.96
N ILE A 95 -1.64 13.42 6.73
CA ILE A 95 -2.67 13.96 5.85
C ILE A 95 -3.75 14.63 6.69
N HIS A 96 -4.03 15.91 6.40
CA HIS A 96 -4.89 16.77 7.22
C HIS A 96 -6.23 17.07 6.57
N VAL A 97 -6.42 16.63 5.32
CA VAL A 97 -7.71 16.72 4.62
C VAL A 97 -8.56 15.47 4.88
N PRO A 98 -9.90 15.58 4.87
CA PRO A 98 -10.78 14.42 4.98
C PRO A 98 -10.53 13.40 3.84
N LEU A 99 -10.42 12.13 4.21
CA LEU A 99 -10.21 11.00 3.31
C LEU A 99 -11.26 9.92 3.51
N THR A 100 -11.68 9.29 2.42
CA THR A 100 -12.39 8.00 2.48
C THR A 100 -11.40 6.86 2.74
N GLU A 101 -11.91 5.69 3.19
CA GLU A 101 -11.04 4.52 3.43
C GLU A 101 -10.24 4.10 2.18
N PRO A 102 -10.80 4.04 0.96
CA PRO A 102 -10.01 3.76 -0.25
C PRO A 102 -8.94 4.81 -0.54
N GLN A 103 -9.21 6.09 -0.24
CA GLN A 103 -8.21 7.16 -0.42
C GLN A 103 -7.05 7.00 0.57
N LYS A 104 -7.33 6.64 1.83
CA LYS A 104 -6.28 6.31 2.81
C LYS A 104 -5.40 5.20 2.28
N VAL A 105 -5.98 4.13 1.73
CA VAL A 105 -5.24 3.00 1.14
C VAL A 105 -4.38 3.43 -0.04
N GLY A 106 -4.94 4.20 -0.98
CA GLY A 106 -4.17 4.68 -2.13
C GLY A 106 -2.96 5.53 -1.71
N ILE A 107 -3.15 6.43 -0.75
CA ILE A 107 -2.05 7.26 -0.22
C ILE A 107 -1.05 6.41 0.56
N ALA A 108 -1.52 5.49 1.42
CA ALA A 108 -0.66 4.63 2.21
C ALA A 108 0.20 3.70 1.34
N SER A 109 -0.37 3.16 0.25
CA SER A 109 0.37 2.34 -0.71
C SER A 109 1.44 3.14 -1.45
N PHE A 110 1.11 4.36 -1.91
CA PHE A 110 2.06 5.16 -2.66
C PHE A 110 3.15 5.78 -1.76
N CYS A 111 2.76 6.48 -0.70
CA CYS A 111 3.65 7.35 0.07
C CYS A 111 4.51 6.61 1.10
N PRO A 112 3.97 6.12 2.22
CA PRO A 112 4.80 5.46 3.22
C PRO A 112 5.25 4.05 2.80
N TYR A 113 4.49 3.34 1.97
CA TYR A 113 4.82 1.95 1.61
C TYR A 113 5.78 1.84 0.40
N ASN A 114 5.43 2.44 -0.75
CA ASN A 114 6.23 2.33 -1.97
C ASN A 114 7.45 3.28 -1.97
N ILE A 115 7.23 4.60 -1.94
CA ILE A 115 8.35 5.56 -2.06
C ILE A 115 9.03 5.89 -0.73
N GLY A 116 8.35 5.63 0.37
CA GLY A 116 8.78 5.89 1.75
C GLY A 116 8.51 7.34 2.23
N PRO A 117 8.36 7.54 3.56
CA PRO A 117 8.10 8.85 4.16
C PRO A 117 9.08 9.96 3.77
N GLY A 118 10.37 9.63 3.68
CA GLY A 118 11.43 10.58 3.36
C GLY A 118 11.30 11.19 1.96
N LYS A 119 10.77 10.42 0.99
CA LYS A 119 10.48 10.93 -0.37
C LYS A 119 9.10 11.59 -0.44
N CYS A 120 8.12 11.08 0.30
CA CYS A 120 6.76 11.61 0.23
C CYS A 120 6.61 13.01 0.89
N LEU A 121 7.14 13.23 2.10
CA LEU A 121 6.96 14.50 2.82
C LEU A 121 7.38 15.75 2.03
N PRO A 122 8.53 15.79 1.33
CA PRO A 122 8.91 16.96 0.53
C PRO A 122 8.23 17.03 -0.84
N SER A 123 7.41 16.03 -1.22
CA SER A 123 6.86 15.92 -2.57
C SER A 123 5.81 16.99 -2.88
N THR A 124 5.71 17.35 -4.17
CA THR A 124 4.62 18.20 -4.67
C THR A 124 3.26 17.52 -4.48
N PHE A 125 3.18 16.19 -4.59
CA PHE A 125 1.99 15.40 -4.27
C PHE A 125 1.48 15.72 -2.87
N TYR A 126 2.34 15.57 -1.85
CA TYR A 126 1.99 15.78 -0.45
C TYR A 126 1.49 17.22 -0.19
N ARG A 127 2.23 18.21 -0.72
CA ARG A 127 1.87 19.63 -0.58
C ARG A 127 0.49 19.94 -1.19
N LYS A 128 0.23 19.47 -2.42
CA LYS A 128 -1.05 19.71 -3.10
C LYS A 128 -2.21 19.00 -2.39
N LEU A 129 -2.00 17.75 -1.98
CA LEU A 129 -3.01 16.96 -1.28
C LEU A 129 -3.47 17.65 0.01
N ASN A 130 -2.53 18.09 0.85
CA ASN A 130 -2.84 18.77 2.11
C ASN A 130 -3.37 20.21 1.92
N ALA A 131 -3.13 20.83 0.76
CA ALA A 131 -3.80 22.07 0.36
C ALA A 131 -5.25 21.83 -0.14
N GLY A 132 -5.73 20.58 -0.17
CA GLY A 132 -7.06 20.23 -0.69
C GLY A 132 -7.11 20.10 -2.22
N ASP A 133 -6.00 20.33 -2.93
CA ASP A 133 -5.89 20.17 -4.37
C ASP A 133 -5.74 18.69 -4.75
N ARG A 134 -6.86 17.96 -4.69
CA ARG A 134 -6.90 16.52 -5.00
C ARG A 134 -6.55 16.23 -6.46
N LYS A 135 -7.01 17.06 -7.41
CA LYS A 135 -6.74 16.86 -8.84
C LYS A 135 -5.26 17.07 -9.14
N GLY A 136 -4.69 18.15 -8.62
CA GLY A 136 -3.29 18.45 -8.79
C GLY A 136 -2.40 17.43 -8.08
N ALA A 137 -2.80 16.91 -6.92
CA ALA A 137 -2.10 15.80 -6.28
C ALA A 137 -2.12 14.55 -7.17
N CYS A 138 -3.28 14.12 -7.69
CA CYS A 138 -3.36 12.97 -8.58
C CYS A 138 -2.45 13.09 -9.82
N ALA A 139 -2.24 14.29 -10.36
CA ALA A 139 -1.35 14.52 -11.51
C ALA A 139 0.15 14.32 -11.20
N GLU A 140 0.54 14.31 -9.91
CA GLU A 140 1.92 14.05 -9.48
C GLU A 140 2.22 12.54 -9.34
N ILE A 141 1.18 11.69 -9.35
CA ILE A 141 1.34 10.23 -9.40
C ILE A 141 1.40 9.85 -10.88
N ARG A 142 2.57 9.39 -11.34
CA ARG A 142 2.80 8.93 -12.72
C ARG A 142 2.88 7.42 -12.79
#